data_AF-A0A5J6I4X6-F1
#
_entry.id   AF-A0A5J6I4X6-F1
#
_cell.length_a   1.000
_cell.length_b   1.000
_cell.length_c   1.000
_cell.angle_alpha   90.00
_cell.angle_beta   90.00
_cell.angle_gamma   90.00
#
_symmetry.space_group_name_H-M   'P 1'
#
loop_
_entity.id
_entity.type
_entity.pdbx_description
1 polymer ?
#
loop_
_entity_poly.entity_id
_entity_poly.type
_entity_poly.pdbx_seq_one_letter_code
_entity_poly.pdbx_strand_id
1 'polypeptide(L)'
;MDLPKDVKETFEGWTTGNAAKDEILADAGLAQSAVTYAVTQGDPESPALRFYQADSALAGSRDWVKGIVDSGFTYHGAVRYYAPDISVFDKKSAGVSYCADESKAFNKNRKTNKIDKTPASDDSFVLYSTRLEKNSSGVWQTTKLESERGNKTCLR
;
A
#
# COMPACT_ATOMS: atom_id res chain seq x y z
N MET A 1 0.67 13.23 5.60
CA MET A 1 0.26 12.91 4.22
C MET A 1 -1.24 12.85 4.25
N ASP A 2 -1.93 13.62 3.42
CA ASP A 2 -3.39 13.66 3.41
C ASP A 2 -3.90 13.20 2.05
N LEU A 3 -4.85 12.26 2.08
CA LEU A 3 -5.49 11.77 0.86
C LEU A 3 -6.67 12.69 0.46
N PRO A 4 -6.99 12.79 -0.84
CA PRO A 4 -8.22 13.43 -1.29
C PRO A 4 -9.45 12.82 -0.62
N LYS A 5 -10.50 13.63 -0.38
CA LYS A 5 -11.72 13.18 0.32
C LYS A 5 -12.45 12.01 -0.36
N ASP A 6 -12.21 11.83 -1.65
CA ASP A 6 -12.80 10.77 -2.47
C ASP A 6 -11.91 9.53 -2.60
N VAL A 7 -10.83 9.45 -1.80
CA VAL A 7 -9.97 8.27 -1.63
C VAL A 7 -9.96 7.90 -0.15
N LYS A 8 -10.26 6.64 0.16
CA LYS A 8 -10.31 6.14 1.53
C LYS A 8 -9.48 4.86 1.67
N GLU A 9 -8.75 4.78 2.77
CA GLU A 9 -8.05 3.56 3.16
C GLU A 9 -8.51 3.16 4.55
N THR A 10 -8.75 1.86 4.74
CA THR A 10 -9.13 1.30 6.05
C THR A 10 -8.21 0.14 6.39
N PHE A 11 -7.71 0.12 7.61
CA PHE A 11 -6.77 -0.88 8.12
C PHE A 11 -7.46 -1.71 9.22
N GLU A 12 -7.98 -2.88 8.86
CA GLU A 12 -8.75 -3.77 9.76
C GLU A 12 -7.83 -4.79 10.45
N GLY A 13 -7.80 -4.78 11.79
CA GLY A 13 -6.98 -5.71 12.57
C GLY A 13 -5.50 -5.36 12.65
N TRP A 14 -5.12 -4.10 12.36
CA TRP A 14 -3.73 -3.61 12.37
C TRP A 14 -3.21 -3.25 13.77
N THR A 15 -3.82 -3.82 14.81
CA THR A 15 -3.41 -3.64 16.20
C THR A 15 -3.45 -4.99 16.89
N THR A 16 -2.32 -5.37 17.50
CA THR A 16 -2.08 -6.64 18.15
C THR A 16 -2.08 -6.52 19.68
N GLY A 17 -1.98 -5.29 20.21
CA GLY A 17 -1.80 -5.02 21.63
C GLY A 17 -0.34 -5.14 22.10
N ASN A 18 0.58 -5.46 21.19
CA ASN A 18 2.01 -5.43 21.44
C ASN A 18 2.64 -4.23 20.74
N ALA A 19 3.16 -3.28 21.52
CA ALA A 19 3.68 -2.01 21.00
C ALA A 19 4.75 -2.16 19.90
N ALA A 20 5.62 -3.17 19.99
CA ALA A 20 6.66 -3.38 18.97
C ALA A 20 6.08 -3.90 17.65
N LYS A 21 5.10 -4.80 17.71
CA LYS A 21 4.38 -5.28 16.52
C LYS A 21 3.50 -4.19 15.92
N ASP A 22 2.86 -3.39 16.76
CA ASP A 22 1.96 -2.31 16.34
C ASP A 22 2.73 -1.18 15.65
N GLU A 23 3.97 -0.88 16.07
CA GLU A 23 4.87 0.04 15.36
C GLU A 23 5.19 -0.46 13.95
N ILE A 24 5.55 -1.74 13.81
CA ILE A 24 5.85 -2.35 12.50
C ILE A 24 4.63 -2.31 11.58
N LEU A 25 3.45 -2.67 12.09
CA LEU A 25 2.20 -2.62 11.32
C LEU A 25 1.86 -1.18 10.92
N ALA A 26 2.01 -0.20 11.81
CA ALA A 26 1.74 1.19 11.49
C ALA A 26 2.60 1.67 10.31
N ASP A 27 3.90 1.42 10.35
CA ASP A 27 4.83 1.82 9.28
C ASP A 27 4.58 1.03 7.97
N ALA A 28 4.26 -0.26 8.06
CA ALA A 28 3.88 -1.06 6.89
C ALA A 28 2.61 -0.53 6.21
N GLY A 29 1.63 -0.07 6.99
CA GLY A 29 0.39 0.53 6.49
C GLY A 29 0.65 1.89 5.85
N LEU A 30 1.47 2.72 6.49
CA LEU A 30 1.91 4.00 5.96
C LEU A 30 2.71 3.85 4.66
N ALA A 31 3.43 2.74 4.47
CA ALA A 31 4.08 2.44 3.20
C ALA A 31 3.09 2.25 2.04
N GLN A 32 1.90 1.70 2.28
CA GLN A 32 0.83 1.61 1.27
C GLN A 32 0.16 2.97 1.06
N SER A 33 -0.17 3.68 2.14
CA SER A 33 -0.73 5.04 2.05
C SER A 33 0.21 6.00 1.32
N ALA A 34 1.53 5.81 1.42
CA ALA A 34 2.52 6.58 0.67
C ALA A 34 2.42 6.36 -0.85
N VAL A 35 2.11 5.13 -1.29
CA VAL A 35 1.87 4.79 -2.71
C VAL A 35 0.59 5.47 -3.19
N THR A 36 -0.51 5.28 -2.47
CA THR A 36 -1.79 5.94 -2.79
C THR A 36 -1.63 7.46 -2.82
N TYR A 37 -0.93 8.04 -1.84
CA TYR A 37 -0.63 9.46 -1.79
C TYR A 37 0.18 9.91 -3.02
N ALA A 38 1.27 9.21 -3.37
CA ALA A 38 2.08 9.51 -4.55
C ALA A 38 1.26 9.45 -5.85
N VAL A 39 0.40 8.44 -6.00
CA VAL A 39 -0.57 8.37 -7.11
C VAL A 39 -1.51 9.56 -7.06
N THR A 40 -2.07 9.96 -5.92
CA THR A 40 -2.99 11.12 -5.88
C THR A 40 -2.31 12.42 -6.28
N GLN A 41 -1.09 12.65 -5.80
CA GLN A 41 -0.29 13.83 -6.16
C GLN A 41 0.21 13.80 -7.60
N GLY A 42 0.30 12.61 -8.20
CA GLY A 42 0.90 12.44 -9.52
C GLY A 42 2.42 12.55 -9.49
N ASP A 43 3.04 12.18 -8.37
CA ASP A 43 4.46 12.33 -8.12
C ASP A 43 5.11 10.97 -7.85
N PRO A 44 5.70 10.31 -8.87
CA PRO A 44 6.42 9.07 -8.67
C PRO A 44 7.67 9.24 -7.81
N GLU A 45 8.19 10.45 -7.66
CA GLU A 45 9.34 10.76 -6.80
C GLU A 45 8.92 11.34 -5.45
N SER A 46 7.69 11.05 -5.01
CA SER A 46 7.17 11.56 -3.73
C SER A 46 8.11 11.25 -2.56
N PRO A 47 8.45 12.24 -1.71
CA PRO A 47 9.24 12.00 -0.49
C PRO A 47 8.61 10.97 0.45
N ALA A 48 7.28 10.83 0.41
CA ALA A 48 6.54 9.82 1.16
C ALA A 48 7.01 8.39 0.84
N LEU A 49 7.21 8.09 -0.44
CA LEU A 49 7.69 6.77 -0.88
C LEU A 49 9.06 6.48 -0.29
N ARG A 50 10.00 7.43 -0.42
CA ARG A 50 11.36 7.29 0.12
C ARG A 50 11.40 7.21 1.65
N PHE A 51 10.40 7.75 2.33
CA PHE A 51 10.33 7.71 3.78
C PHE A 51 9.95 6.31 4.28
N TYR A 52 8.95 5.68 3.68
CA TYR A 52 8.44 4.37 4.14
C TYR A 52 8.94 3.16 3.33
N GLN A 53 9.66 3.38 2.23
CA GLN A 53 10.16 2.31 1.38
C GLN A 53 11.60 2.54 0.95
N ALA A 54 12.31 1.43 0.73
CA ALA A 54 13.68 1.41 0.23
C ALA A 54 13.90 0.24 -0.75
N ASP A 55 15.10 0.16 -1.32
CA ASP A 55 15.55 -0.91 -2.20
C ASP A 55 14.54 -1.25 -3.33
N SER A 56 14.31 -2.54 -3.58
CA SER A 56 13.43 -3.03 -4.63
C SER A 56 11.97 -2.62 -4.45
N ALA A 57 11.48 -2.49 -3.21
CA ALA A 57 10.11 -2.03 -2.96
C ALA A 57 9.92 -0.57 -3.38
N LEU A 58 10.88 0.31 -3.05
CA LEU A 58 10.86 1.70 -3.49
C LEU A 58 10.90 1.80 -5.02
N ALA A 59 11.80 1.06 -5.68
CA ALA A 59 11.90 1.07 -7.14
C ALA A 59 10.58 0.62 -7.78
N GLY A 60 10.01 -0.51 -7.33
CA GLY A 60 8.74 -1.01 -7.84
C GLY A 60 7.57 -0.05 -7.63
N SER A 61 7.48 0.60 -6.46
CA SER A 61 6.44 1.59 -6.20
C SER A 61 6.57 2.83 -7.08
N ARG A 62 7.79 3.30 -7.37
CA ARG A 62 8.01 4.42 -8.30
C ARG A 62 7.52 4.08 -9.70
N ASP A 63 7.88 2.89 -10.18
CA ASP A 63 7.46 2.42 -11.51
C ASP A 63 5.94 2.27 -11.59
N TRP A 64 5.30 1.73 -10.55
CA TRP A 64 3.85 1.62 -10.46
C TRP A 64 3.15 2.98 -10.48
N VAL A 65 3.59 3.91 -9.62
CA VAL A 65 3.04 5.28 -9.58
C VAL A 65 3.23 5.96 -10.93
N LYS A 66 4.42 5.86 -11.52
CA LYS A 66 4.73 6.43 -12.82
C LYS A 66 3.80 5.90 -13.90
N GLY A 67 3.56 4.58 -13.95
CA GLY A 67 2.66 3.96 -14.93
C GLY A 67 1.23 4.51 -14.87
N ILE A 68 0.69 4.68 -13.66
CA ILE A 68 -0.64 5.27 -13.46
C ILE A 68 -0.68 6.74 -13.89
N VAL A 69 0.34 7.51 -13.51
CA VAL A 69 0.44 8.94 -13.80
C VAL A 69 0.61 9.21 -15.30
N ASP A 70 1.50 8.48 -15.97
CA ASP A 70 1.74 8.58 -17.41
C ASP A 70 0.49 8.21 -18.21
N SER A 71 -0.32 7.27 -17.70
CA SER A 71 -1.63 6.91 -18.26
C SER A 71 -2.71 7.98 -18.02
N GLY A 72 -2.38 9.08 -17.32
CA GLY A 72 -3.29 10.19 -17.05
C GLY A 72 -4.31 9.91 -15.95
N PHE A 73 -4.06 8.89 -15.12
CA PHE A 73 -4.98 8.46 -14.07
C PHE A 73 -4.53 8.88 -12.66
N THR A 74 -5.49 8.84 -11.75
CA THR A 74 -5.35 8.92 -10.30
C THR A 74 -6.36 7.95 -9.67
N TYR A 75 -6.45 7.89 -8.34
CA TYR A 75 -7.40 7.03 -7.64
C TYR A 75 -8.70 7.73 -7.25
N HIS A 76 -9.73 6.90 -7.12
CA HIS A 76 -11.03 7.23 -6.53
C HIS A 76 -11.59 5.98 -5.83
N GLY A 77 -12.30 6.17 -4.73
CA GLY A 77 -13.00 5.11 -4.03
C GLY A 77 -12.31 4.67 -2.74
N ALA A 78 -12.25 3.37 -2.48
CA ALA A 78 -11.73 2.85 -1.22
C ALA A 78 -10.92 1.56 -1.39
N VAL A 79 -9.86 1.44 -0.59
CA VAL A 79 -9.10 0.21 -0.39
C VAL A 79 -9.25 -0.21 1.07
N ARG A 80 -9.47 -1.51 1.29
CA ARG A 80 -9.49 -2.09 2.63
C ARG A 80 -8.33 -3.07 2.78
N TYR A 81 -7.43 -2.79 3.72
CA TYR A 81 -6.33 -3.67 4.11
C TYR A 81 -6.73 -4.47 5.35
N TYR A 82 -6.59 -5.79 5.31
CA TYR A 82 -7.11 -6.66 6.36
C TYR A 82 -6.30 -7.95 6.51
N ALA A 83 -6.60 -8.69 7.59
CA ALA A 83 -5.92 -9.93 7.96
C ALA A 83 -4.38 -9.80 7.96
N PRO A 84 -3.81 -8.80 8.65
CA PRO A 84 -2.37 -8.69 8.75
C PRO A 84 -1.80 -9.86 9.57
N ASP A 85 -0.75 -10.48 9.04
CA ASP A 85 0.10 -11.43 9.76
C ASP A 85 1.51 -10.86 9.86
N ILE A 86 2.09 -10.94 11.06
CA ILE A 86 3.38 -10.31 11.37
C ILE A 86 4.35 -11.31 11.99
N SER A 87 5.51 -11.41 11.37
CA SER A 87 6.66 -12.18 11.83
C SER A 87 7.82 -11.25 12.16
N VAL A 88 8.18 -11.14 13.44
CA VAL A 88 9.34 -10.36 13.88
C VAL A 88 10.55 -11.29 13.92
N PHE A 89 11.56 -11.02 13.08
CA PHE A 89 12.75 -11.87 13.01
C PHE A 89 13.80 -11.43 14.01
N ASP A 90 14.01 -10.13 14.14
CA ASP A 90 14.93 -9.52 15.10
C ASP A 90 14.53 -8.06 15.41
N LYS A 91 15.43 -7.29 16.05
CA LYS A 91 15.18 -5.90 16.45
C LYS A 91 15.06 -4.90 15.29
N LYS A 92 15.51 -5.29 14.10
CA LYS A 92 15.61 -4.47 12.89
C LYS A 92 14.97 -5.10 11.67
N SER A 93 14.61 -6.38 11.68
CA SER A 93 13.96 -7.01 10.53
C SER A 93 12.65 -7.72 10.90
N ALA A 94 11.65 -7.56 10.02
CA ALA A 94 10.33 -8.15 10.15
C ALA A 94 9.73 -8.49 8.78
N GLY A 95 8.74 -9.37 8.78
CA GLY A 95 7.88 -9.64 7.64
C GLY A 95 6.44 -9.34 8.01
N VAL A 96 5.71 -8.71 7.08
CA VAL A 96 4.27 -8.50 7.21
C VAL A 96 3.60 -8.94 5.93
N SER A 97 2.59 -9.81 6.04
CA SER A 97 1.68 -10.12 4.96
C SER A 97 0.28 -9.62 5.31
N TYR A 98 -0.49 -9.23 4.29
CA TYR A 98 -1.86 -8.76 4.46
C TYR A 98 -2.61 -8.82 3.14
N CYS A 99 -3.93 -8.88 3.25
CA CYS A 99 -4.81 -8.78 2.09
C CYS A 99 -5.21 -7.32 1.85
N ALA A 100 -5.39 -6.95 0.59
CA ALA A 100 -6.06 -5.74 0.16
C ALA A 100 -7.31 -6.09 -0.65
N ASP A 101 -8.42 -5.45 -0.32
CA ASP A 101 -9.64 -5.43 -1.10
C ASP A 101 -9.68 -4.11 -1.87
N GLU A 102 -9.35 -4.19 -3.15
CA GLU A 102 -9.34 -3.09 -4.12
C GLU A 102 -10.62 -3.07 -4.97
N SER A 103 -11.66 -3.85 -4.62
CA SER A 103 -12.91 -3.96 -5.39
C SER A 103 -13.69 -2.64 -5.52
N LYS A 104 -13.35 -1.66 -4.68
CA LYS A 104 -13.92 -0.31 -4.66
C LYS A 104 -12.88 0.75 -4.99
N ALA A 105 -11.70 0.38 -5.47
CA ALA A 105 -10.67 1.29 -5.94
C ALA A 105 -10.74 1.41 -7.46
N PHE A 106 -10.91 2.63 -7.94
CA PHE A 106 -11.17 2.92 -9.35
C PHE A 106 -10.16 3.93 -9.89
N ASN A 107 -9.81 3.77 -11.16
CA ASN A 107 -9.04 4.77 -11.87
C ASN A 107 -9.93 5.97 -12.20
N LYS A 108 -9.47 7.17 -11.84
CA LYS A 108 -10.08 8.44 -12.19
C LYS A 108 -9.18 9.17 -13.18
N ASN A 109 -9.70 9.53 -14.34
CA ASN A 109 -8.97 10.31 -15.32
C ASN A 109 -8.77 11.75 -14.80
N ARG A 110 -7.52 12.21 -14.73
CA ARG A 110 -7.19 13.53 -14.16
C ARG A 110 -7.78 14.70 -14.93
N LYS A 111 -7.86 14.58 -16.27
CA LYS A 111 -8.30 15.68 -17.14
C LYS A 111 -9.82 15.81 -17.17
N THR A 112 -10.51 14.68 -17.22
CA THR A 112 -11.96 14.64 -17.44
C THR A 112 -12.77 14.37 -16.18
N ASN A 113 -12.11 14.01 -15.07
CA ASN A 113 -12.73 13.54 -13.83
C ASN A 113 -13.65 12.31 -14.00
N LYS A 114 -13.57 11.62 -15.15
CA LYS A 114 -14.31 10.38 -15.38
C LYS A 114 -13.71 9.25 -14.54
N ILE A 115 -14.57 8.50 -13.87
CA ILE A 115 -14.20 7.34 -13.05
C ILE A 115 -14.47 6.09 -13.87
N ASP A 116 -13.46 5.25 -14.02
CA ASP A 116 -13.59 3.92 -14.61
C ASP A 116 -14.05 2.93 -13.53
N LYS A 117 -15.36 2.65 -13.52
CA LYS A 117 -15.98 1.70 -12.60
C LYS A 117 -15.93 0.29 -13.17
N THR A 118 -14.72 -0.19 -13.41
CA THR A 118 -14.50 -1.59 -13.77
C THR A 118 -15.13 -2.50 -12.70
N PRO A 119 -15.97 -3.48 -13.07
CA PRO A 119 -16.58 -4.39 -12.11
C PRO A 119 -15.51 -5.15 -11.31
N ALA A 120 -15.79 -5.38 -10.03
CA ALA A 120 -14.93 -6.19 -9.19
C ALA A 120 -14.84 -7.64 -9.71
N SER A 121 -13.67 -8.24 -9.54
CA SER A 121 -13.35 -9.63 -9.82
C SER A 121 -12.45 -10.17 -8.71
N ASP A 122 -12.12 -11.46 -8.75
CA ASP A 122 -11.16 -12.05 -7.81
C ASP A 122 -9.81 -11.32 -7.84
N ASP A 123 -9.39 -10.78 -8.99
CA ASP A 123 -8.16 -9.98 -9.13
C ASP A 123 -8.19 -8.63 -8.40
N SER A 124 -9.37 -8.22 -7.92
CA SER A 124 -9.53 -7.05 -7.05
C SER A 124 -9.04 -7.32 -5.62
N PHE A 125 -8.76 -8.58 -5.28
CA PHE A 125 -8.19 -8.96 -4.00
C PHE A 125 -6.72 -9.32 -4.16
N VAL A 126 -5.86 -8.70 -3.36
CA VAL A 126 -4.41 -8.81 -3.49
C VAL A 126 -3.81 -9.29 -2.18
N LEU A 127 -3.00 -10.34 -2.22
CA LEU A 127 -2.12 -10.69 -1.12
C LEU A 127 -0.81 -9.92 -1.28
N TYR A 128 -0.45 -9.12 -0.29
CA TYR A 128 0.86 -8.50 -0.19
C TYR A 128 1.73 -9.29 0.78
N SER A 129 2.98 -9.54 0.38
CA SER A 129 4.03 -10.12 1.21
C SER A 129 5.22 -9.18 1.25
N THR A 130 5.56 -8.67 2.42
CA THR A 130 6.55 -7.60 2.57
C THR A 130 7.67 -7.98 3.52
N ARG A 131 8.88 -7.48 3.23
CA ARG A 131 10.00 -7.45 4.16
C ARG A 131 10.24 -6.01 4.60
N LEU A 132 10.39 -5.81 5.90
CA LEU A 132 10.69 -4.52 6.49
C LEU A 132 12.05 -4.55 7.19
N GLU A 133 12.77 -3.44 7.07
CA GLU A 133 14.03 -3.18 7.77
C GLU A 133 13.92 -1.84 8.52
N LYS A 134 14.31 -1.82 9.79
CA LYS A 134 14.32 -0.61 10.62
C LYS A 134 15.55 0.22 10.30
N ASN A 135 15.34 1.44 9.84
CA ASN A 135 16.44 2.36 9.52
C ASN A 135 17.04 3.03 10.77
N SER A 136 18.09 3.83 10.58
CA SER A 136 18.81 4.51 11.68
C SER A 136 17.96 5.56 12.42
N SER A 137 16.88 6.03 11.81
CA SER A 137 15.91 6.96 12.42
C SER A 137 14.78 6.25 13.15
N GLY A 138 14.78 4.91 13.14
CA GLY A 138 13.78 4.09 13.80
C GLY A 138 12.50 3.86 13.00
N VAL A 139 12.48 4.20 11.71
CA VAL A 139 11.33 3.92 10.82
C VAL A 139 11.49 2.54 10.22
N TRP A 140 10.44 1.73 10.25
CA TRP A 140 10.40 0.45 9.54
C TRP A 140 10.07 0.70 8.07
N GLN A 141 11.06 0.50 7.19
CA GLN A 141 10.88 0.68 5.76
C GLN A 141 10.61 -0.64 5.07
N THR A 142 9.62 -0.69 4.20
CA THR A 142 9.41 -1.83 3.30
C THR A 142 10.54 -1.85 2.27
N THR A 143 11.37 -2.90 2.27
CA THR A 143 12.53 -3.06 1.38
C THR A 143 12.25 -4.02 0.23
N LYS A 144 11.34 -4.97 0.46
CA LYS A 144 10.84 -5.91 -0.55
C LYS A 144 9.32 -6.03 -0.43
N LEU A 145 8.66 -6.12 -1.58
CA LEU A 145 7.22 -6.30 -1.67
C LEU A 145 6.93 -7.23 -2.85
N GLU A 146 6.16 -8.27 -2.59
CA GLU A 146 5.56 -9.13 -3.58
C GLU A 146 4.03 -9.02 -3.46
N SER A 147 3.34 -9.11 -4.60
CA SER A 147 1.88 -8.99 -4.67
C SER A 147 1.31 -10.08 -5.55
N GLU A 148 0.25 -10.75 -5.08
CA GLU A 148 -0.48 -11.76 -5.83
C GLU A 148 -1.97 -11.42 -5.88
N ARG A 149 -2.49 -11.14 -7.08
CA ARG A 149 -3.91 -10.87 -7.31
C ARG A 149 -4.69 -12.17 -7.41
N GLY A 150 -5.94 -12.19 -6.94
CA GLY A 150 -6.79 -13.38 -6.98
C GLY A 150 -6.36 -14.48 -6.01
N ASN A 151 -5.51 -14.18 -5.04
CA ASN A 151 -5.09 -15.18 -4.05
C ASN A 151 -6.29 -15.58 -3.18
N LYS A 152 -6.57 -16.88 -3.13
CA LYS A 152 -7.74 -17.46 -2.43
C LYS A 152 -7.81 -17.12 -0.94
N THR A 153 -6.68 -16.84 -0.30
CA THR A 153 -6.61 -16.41 1.11
C THR A 153 -7.29 -15.04 1.33
N CYS A 154 -7.35 -14.22 0.29
CA CYS A 154 -7.91 -12.89 0.27
C CYS A 154 -9.29 -12.82 -0.41
N LEU A 155 -9.88 -13.93 -0.83
CA LEU A 155 -11.25 -13.95 -1.33
C LEU A 155 -12.18 -14.11 -0.12
N ARG A 156 -12.91 -13.05 0.24
CA ARG A 156 -13.84 -13.02 1.37
C ARG A 156 -15.19 -12.47 0.97
#